data_AF-A0A165GUT5-F1
#
_entry.id   AF-A0A165GUT5-F1
#
_cell.length_a   1.000
_cell.length_b   1.000
_cell.length_c   1.000
_cell.angle_alpha   90.00
_cell.angle_beta   90.00
_cell.angle_gamma   90.00
#
_symmetry.space_group_name_H-M   'P 1'
#
loop_
_entity.id
_entity.type
_entity.pdbx_description
1 polymer ?
#
loop_
_entity_poly.entity_id
_entity_poly.type
_entity_poly.pdbx_seq_one_letter_code
_entity_poly.pdbx_strand_id
1 'polypeptide(L)'
;MASSSSSPPMREGRPEPLLTRHARSNTLSTPIFEFHPELLPLSLSESQERSADAPAEKTVGLIKGIGLVVGLQIGSGIFSSPGVVAANVNSVGAALSVWAAGGLLAWSGASSFAELGSAIPLNGGAQAYLAYAYNPLVSYLYAWTAISTLKPGGNAIIALIFG
;
A
#
# COMPACT_ATOMS: atom_id res chain seq x y z
N MET A 1 -47.19 -59.62 34.37
CA MET A 1 -48.39 -58.91 33.89
C MET A 1 -47.97 -57.52 33.45
N ALA A 2 -48.65 -56.99 32.43
CA ALA A 2 -48.41 -55.77 31.65
C ALA A 2 -47.47 -55.95 30.44
N SER A 3 -48.16 -56.10 29.31
CA SER A 3 -47.73 -56.07 27.92
C SER A 3 -47.78 -54.63 27.38
N SER A 4 -47.28 -54.42 26.15
CA SER A 4 -47.49 -53.27 25.25
C SER A 4 -46.46 -52.13 25.42
N SER A 5 -45.89 -51.45 24.43
CA SER A 5 -45.86 -51.52 22.95
C SER A 5 -45.12 -50.23 22.52
N SER A 6 -44.10 -50.29 21.66
CA SER A 6 -43.85 -49.21 20.68
C SER A 6 -42.84 -49.66 19.61
N SER A 7 -43.33 -49.63 18.38
CA SER A 7 -42.76 -50.09 17.11
C SER A 7 -41.42 -49.48 16.67
N PRO A 8 -40.65 -50.13 15.78
CA PRO A 8 -39.64 -49.46 14.95
C PRO A 8 -40.27 -48.89 13.67
N PRO A 9 -39.66 -47.87 13.05
CA PRO A 9 -39.60 -47.90 11.58
C PRO A 9 -38.23 -47.53 11.00
N MET A 10 -37.91 -48.33 9.97
CA MET A 10 -36.84 -48.19 9.02
C MET A 10 -37.04 -46.98 8.08
N ARG A 11 -35.91 -46.59 7.49
CA ARG A 11 -35.72 -46.11 6.11
C ARG A 11 -35.60 -44.60 5.91
N GLU A 12 -34.33 -44.18 5.99
CA GLU A 12 -33.64 -43.27 5.06
C GLU A 12 -34.47 -42.95 3.81
N GLY A 13 -35.03 -41.75 3.78
CA GLY A 13 -35.72 -41.17 2.64
C GLY A 13 -35.12 -39.80 2.34
N ARG A 14 -34.10 -39.79 1.48
CA ARG A 14 -33.67 -38.59 0.75
C ARG A 14 -34.62 -38.37 -0.43
N PRO A 15 -35.30 -37.23 -0.53
CA PRO A 15 -35.75 -36.73 -1.82
C PRO A 15 -34.88 -35.56 -2.27
N GLU A 16 -34.26 -35.77 -3.42
CA GLU A 16 -33.54 -34.82 -4.28
C GLU A 16 -34.29 -33.48 -4.47
N PRO A 17 -33.57 -32.36 -4.67
CA PRO A 17 -34.19 -31.08 -4.98
C PRO A 17 -34.79 -31.09 -6.40
N LEU A 18 -36.12 -31.10 -6.50
CA LEU A 18 -36.82 -30.99 -7.78
C LEU A 18 -36.77 -29.57 -8.34
N LEU A 19 -35.89 -29.41 -9.32
CA LEU A 19 -35.87 -28.33 -10.30
C LEU A 19 -37.28 -28.12 -10.90
N THR A 20 -37.90 -26.98 -10.60
CA THR A 20 -39.10 -26.54 -11.33
C THR A 20 -38.86 -25.18 -11.98
N ARG A 21 -38.46 -25.30 -13.24
CA ARG A 21 -38.29 -24.32 -14.30
C ARG A 21 -39.50 -23.37 -14.41
N HIS A 22 -39.28 -22.06 -14.29
CA HIS A 22 -40.13 -21.05 -14.91
C HIS A 22 -39.36 -20.39 -16.06
N ALA A 23 -39.90 -20.58 -17.26
CA ALA A 23 -39.43 -20.01 -18.49
C ALA A 23 -40.02 -18.60 -18.70
N ARG A 24 -39.22 -17.68 -19.22
CA ARG A 24 -39.59 -16.61 -20.18
C ARG A 24 -38.31 -15.90 -20.62
N SER A 25 -37.79 -16.22 -21.80
CA SER A 25 -38.10 -15.59 -23.10
C SER A 25 -37.49 -14.19 -23.27
N ASN A 26 -36.40 -14.18 -24.04
CA ASN A 26 -35.96 -13.15 -24.98
C ASN A 26 -35.87 -11.70 -24.48
N THR A 27 -34.63 -11.22 -24.36
CA THR A 27 -34.30 -9.87 -24.82
C THR A 27 -32.95 -9.95 -25.54
N LEU A 28 -32.99 -9.73 -26.86
CA LEU A 28 -31.81 -9.44 -27.67
C LEU A 28 -31.08 -8.27 -27.03
N SER A 29 -29.84 -8.50 -26.60
CA SER A 29 -28.84 -7.46 -26.45
C SER A 29 -27.51 -8.17 -26.69
N THR A 30 -27.01 -8.08 -27.91
CA THR A 30 -25.61 -8.38 -28.22
C THR A 30 -24.77 -7.26 -27.60
N PRO A 31 -23.96 -7.50 -26.55
CA PRO A 31 -22.89 -6.58 -26.24
C PRO A 31 -21.78 -6.83 -27.26
N ILE A 32 -21.32 -5.76 -27.89
CA ILE A 32 -20.17 -5.72 -28.83
C ILE A 32 -18.81 -6.09 -28.19
N PHE A 33 -18.84 -6.60 -26.96
CA PHE A 33 -17.71 -7.09 -26.19
C PHE A 33 -17.96 -8.55 -25.81
N GLU A 34 -17.90 -9.42 -26.81
CA GLU A 34 -17.83 -10.86 -26.62
C GLU A 34 -16.36 -11.25 -26.42
N PHE A 35 -15.92 -11.34 -25.17
CA PHE A 35 -14.61 -11.88 -24.83
C PHE A 35 -14.61 -13.38 -25.14
N HIS A 36 -13.96 -13.77 -26.24
CA HIS A 36 -13.82 -15.16 -26.65
C HIS A 36 -12.99 -15.94 -25.61
N PRO A 37 -13.51 -17.01 -24.98
CA PRO A 37 -12.85 -17.73 -23.87
C PRO A 37 -11.72 -18.67 -24.31
N GLU A 38 -11.10 -18.45 -25.47
CA GLU A 38 -10.00 -19.27 -25.99
C GLU A 38 -8.77 -18.39 -26.27
N LEU A 39 -8.41 -17.57 -25.28
CA LEU A 39 -7.13 -16.87 -25.27
C LEU A 39 -6.16 -17.67 -24.40
N LEU A 40 -5.30 -18.44 -25.08
CA LEU A 40 -3.88 -18.67 -24.82
C LEU A 40 -3.51 -18.81 -23.33
N PRO A 41 -3.04 -19.98 -22.83
CA PRO A 41 -2.73 -20.14 -21.41
C PRO A 41 -1.54 -19.26 -21.05
N LEU A 42 -1.81 -18.03 -20.58
CA LEU A 42 -0.84 -17.14 -19.95
C LEU A 42 -0.27 -17.73 -18.65
N SER A 43 -0.71 -18.93 -18.27
CA SER A 43 -0.17 -19.74 -17.17
C SER A 43 1.32 -20.11 -17.33
N LEU A 44 1.93 -19.95 -18.52
CA LEU A 44 3.37 -20.20 -18.71
C LEU A 44 4.29 -18.98 -18.52
N SER A 45 3.74 -17.77 -18.30
CA SER A 45 4.56 -16.63 -17.87
C SER A 45 4.57 -16.41 -16.35
N GLU A 46 3.62 -16.99 -15.62
CA GLU A 46 3.54 -16.88 -14.16
C GLU A 46 4.04 -18.11 -13.38
N SER A 47 4.60 -19.10 -14.08
CA SER A 47 5.11 -20.35 -13.46
C SER A 47 6.63 -20.36 -13.23
N GLN A 48 7.34 -19.24 -13.40
CA GLN A 48 8.77 -19.13 -13.09
C GLN A 48 9.10 -17.93 -12.20
N GLU A 49 8.47 -17.86 -11.02
CA GLU A 49 9.13 -17.44 -9.75
C GLU A 49 8.28 -17.68 -8.48
N ARG A 50 7.40 -18.70 -8.48
CA ARG A 50 6.80 -19.19 -7.22
C ARG A 50 7.54 -20.43 -6.72
N SER A 51 8.85 -20.28 -6.55
CA SER A 51 9.64 -21.18 -5.71
C SER A 51 9.13 -21.05 -4.28
N ALA A 52 8.30 -22.01 -3.88
CA ALA A 52 8.03 -22.46 -2.51
C ALA A 52 8.29 -21.43 -1.39
N ASP A 53 7.24 -20.74 -0.97
CA ASP A 53 7.03 -20.53 0.46
C ASP A 53 5.54 -20.42 0.75
N ALA A 54 5.13 -20.90 1.92
CA ALA A 54 3.80 -20.69 2.49
C ALA A 54 3.47 -19.18 2.54
N PRO A 55 2.23 -18.73 2.84
CA PRO A 55 2.02 -17.34 3.19
C PRO A 55 2.78 -17.05 4.49
N ALA A 56 4.07 -16.76 4.38
CA ALA A 56 4.87 -16.21 5.44
C ALA A 56 4.18 -14.90 5.82
N GLU A 57 3.75 -14.84 7.07
CA GLU A 57 3.25 -13.63 7.68
C GLU A 57 4.24 -12.51 7.30
N LYS A 58 3.77 -11.50 6.56
CA LYS A 58 4.62 -10.42 6.01
C LYS A 58 5.04 -9.47 7.13
N THR A 59 5.78 -10.00 8.10
CA THR A 59 6.26 -9.27 9.26
C THR A 59 7.62 -8.69 8.91
N VAL A 60 7.65 -7.38 8.72
CA VAL A 60 8.90 -6.63 8.64
C VAL A 60 9.50 -6.62 10.04
N GLY A 61 10.52 -7.45 10.26
CA GLY A 61 11.28 -7.44 11.51
C GLY A 61 12.03 -6.12 11.72
N LEU A 62 12.36 -5.81 12.98
CA LEU A 62 12.98 -4.53 13.38
C LEU A 62 14.19 -4.13 12.53
N ILE A 63 15.15 -5.04 12.33
CA ILE A 63 16.36 -4.76 11.55
C ILE A 63 16.04 -4.49 10.07
N LYS A 64 15.08 -5.21 9.50
CA LYS A 64 14.61 -4.99 8.12
C LYS A 64 13.91 -3.63 7.99
N GLY A 65 13.12 -3.25 9.00
CA GLY A 65 12.45 -1.94 9.06
C GLY A 65 13.44 -0.79 9.19
N ILE A 66 14.44 -0.90 10.08
CA ILE A 66 15.49 0.11 10.25
C ILE A 66 16.28 0.25 8.94
N GLY A 67 16.71 -0.86 8.34
CA GLY A 67 17.44 -0.86 7.07
C GLY A 67 16.65 -0.18 5.94
N LEU A 68 15.34 -0.44 5.87
CA LEU A 68 14.44 0.23 4.92
C LEU A 68 14.42 1.74 5.15
N VAL A 69 14.17 2.19 6.38
CA VAL A 69 14.11 3.64 6.71
C VAL A 69 15.44 4.35 6.40
N VAL A 70 16.57 3.74 6.77
CA VAL A 70 17.90 4.30 6.49
C VAL A 70 18.16 4.37 4.98
N GLY A 71 17.78 3.34 4.23
CA GLY A 71 17.92 3.31 2.77
C GLY A 71 17.04 4.34 2.04
N LEU A 72 15.86 4.64 2.58
CA LEU A 72 14.98 5.69 2.04
C LEU A 72 15.50 7.11 2.38
N GLN A 73 16.19 7.28 3.50
CA GLN A 73 16.65 8.59 3.96
C GLN A 73 17.98 9.01 3.34
N ILE A 74 18.88 8.07 3.07
CA ILE A 74 20.19 8.34 2.44
C ILE A 74 20.00 8.32 0.91
N GLY A 75 20.11 9.49 0.29
CA GLY A 75 20.00 9.65 -1.17
C GLY A 75 21.17 10.45 -1.77
N SER A 76 21.05 10.81 -3.06
CA SER A 76 22.07 11.56 -3.82
C SER A 76 22.32 12.98 -3.28
N GLY A 77 21.45 13.50 -2.42
CA GLY A 77 21.56 14.85 -1.85
C GLY A 77 22.83 15.07 -1.01
N ILE A 78 23.50 14.01 -0.54
CA ILE A 78 24.78 14.11 0.18
C ILE A 78 25.92 14.65 -0.71
N PHE A 79 25.81 14.50 -2.03
CA PHE A 79 26.84 14.97 -2.97
C PHE A 79 26.68 16.45 -3.36
N SER A 80 25.47 17.03 -3.23
CA SER A 80 25.25 18.45 -3.56
C SER A 80 25.11 19.35 -2.32
N SER A 81 24.53 18.85 -1.23
CA SER A 81 24.23 19.68 -0.04
C SER A 81 25.47 20.25 0.67
N PRO A 82 26.59 19.51 0.86
CA PRO A 82 27.75 20.04 1.56
C PRO A 82 28.37 21.26 0.87
N GLY A 83 28.43 21.25 -0.47
CA GLY A 83 28.96 22.38 -1.24
C GLY A 83 28.11 23.65 -1.08
N VAL A 84 26.79 23.50 -1.10
CA VAL A 84 25.86 24.62 -0.87
C VAL A 84 26.00 25.16 0.56
N VAL A 85 26.05 24.29 1.57
CA VAL A 85 26.18 24.73 2.97
C VAL A 85 27.53 25.42 3.20
N ALA A 86 28.63 24.86 2.69
CA ALA A 86 29.96 25.45 2.82
C ALA A 86 30.09 26.81 2.09
N ALA A 87 29.43 26.96 0.93
CA ALA A 87 29.42 28.23 0.20
C ALA A 87 28.63 29.33 0.94
N ASN A 88 27.57 28.96 1.67
CA ASN A 88 26.77 29.91 2.44
C ASN A 88 27.35 30.19 3.82
N VAL A 89 28.09 29.24 4.38
CA VAL A 89 28.63 29.30 5.74
C VAL A 89 30.14 29.30 5.65
N ASN A 90 30.75 30.50 5.70
CA ASN A 90 32.20 30.76 5.56
C ASN A 90 33.08 30.15 6.68
N SER A 91 32.59 29.18 7.45
CA SER A 91 33.32 28.49 8.52
C SER A 91 32.85 27.04 8.68
N VAL A 92 33.81 26.12 8.79
CA VAL A 92 33.56 24.67 8.94
C VAL A 92 32.76 24.36 10.20
N GLY A 93 33.07 25.03 11.31
CA GLY A 93 32.36 24.81 12.58
C GLY A 93 30.88 25.21 12.49
N ALA A 94 30.60 26.33 11.81
CA ALA A 94 29.23 26.76 11.57
C ALA A 94 28.50 25.81 10.59
N ALA A 95 29.17 25.30 9.56
CA ALA A 95 28.58 24.31 8.64
C ALA A 95 28.16 23.00 9.36
N LEU A 96 28.98 22.51 10.29
CA LEU A 96 28.64 21.35 11.13
C LEU A 96 27.46 21.64 12.06
N SER A 97 27.38 22.85 12.61
CA SER A 97 26.23 23.24 13.46
C SER A 97 24.91 23.27 12.68
N VAL A 98 24.93 23.70 11.41
CA VAL A 98 23.74 23.68 10.54
C VAL A 98 23.31 22.24 10.25
N TRP A 99 24.25 21.34 10.00
CA TRP A 99 23.96 19.92 9.85
C TRP A 99 23.36 19.29 11.10
N ALA A 100 23.92 19.60 12.28
CA ALA A 100 23.37 19.12 13.55
C ALA A 100 21.95 19.67 13.80
N ALA A 101 21.73 20.97 13.55
CA ALA A 101 20.43 21.60 13.69
C ALA A 101 19.39 21.02 12.71
N GLY A 102 19.77 20.79 11.45
CA GLY A 102 18.92 20.15 10.46
C GLY A 102 18.58 18.70 10.82
N GLY A 103 19.55 17.95 11.36
CA GLY A 103 19.34 16.60 11.87
C GLY A 103 18.35 16.56 13.04
N LEU A 104 18.49 17.47 14.00
CA LEU A 104 17.55 17.59 15.14
C LEU A 104 16.14 17.95 14.69
N LEU A 105 16.02 18.88 13.74
CA LEU A 105 14.71 19.27 13.18
C LEU A 105 14.06 18.08 12.45
N ALA A 106 14.83 17.35 11.65
CA ALA A 106 14.36 16.15 10.96
C ALA A 106 13.93 15.06 11.95
N TRP A 107 14.69 14.85 13.03
CA TRP A 107 14.34 13.89 14.08
C TRP A 107 13.03 14.26 14.78
N SER A 108 12.86 15.54 15.16
CA SER A 108 11.61 16.02 15.75
C SER A 108 10.39 15.81 14.83
N GLY A 109 10.57 16.03 13.52
CA GLY A 109 9.54 15.76 12.51
C GLY A 109 9.21 14.28 12.43
N ALA A 110 10.23 13.43 12.33
CA ALA A 110 10.08 11.98 12.25
C ALA A 110 9.38 11.40 13.50
N SER A 111 9.73 11.85 14.70
CA SER A 111 9.06 11.45 15.94
C SER A 111 7.58 11.83 15.93
N SER A 112 7.24 13.04 15.50
CA SER A 112 5.84 13.49 15.41
C SER A 112 5.04 12.65 14.41
N PHE A 113 5.63 12.30 13.26
CA PHE A 113 5.01 11.41 12.28
C PHE A 113 4.92 9.96 12.76
N ALA A 114 5.86 9.49 13.58
CA ALA A 114 5.81 8.16 14.17
C ALA A 114 4.65 8.02 15.15
N GLU A 115 4.45 9.01 16.03
CA GLU A 115 3.29 9.09 16.92
C GLU A 115 1.99 9.08 16.12
N LEU A 116 1.89 9.90 15.08
CA LEU A 116 0.70 10.00 14.23
C LEU A 116 0.42 8.69 13.48
N GLY A 117 1.47 8.02 13.00
CA GLY A 117 1.34 6.71 12.33
C GLY A 117 0.97 5.58 13.26
N SER A 118 1.32 5.67 14.54
CA SER A 118 0.86 4.71 15.56
C SER A 118 -0.58 4.96 16.01
N ALA A 119 -0.99 6.24 16.09
CA ALA A 119 -2.32 6.64 16.53
C ALA A 119 -3.40 6.42 15.45
N ILE A 120 -3.06 6.64 14.17
CA ILE A 120 -3.99 6.55 13.04
C ILE A 120 -3.47 5.50 12.04
N PRO A 121 -3.83 4.20 12.20
CA PRO A 121 -3.37 3.12 11.34
C PRO A 121 -4.16 3.06 10.01
N LEU A 122 -4.27 4.20 9.33
CA LEU A 122 -4.91 4.32 8.01
C LEU A 122 -3.85 4.34 6.90
N ASN A 123 -4.16 3.68 5.78
CA ASN A 123 -3.32 3.73 4.59
C ASN A 123 -3.43 5.11 3.92
N GLY A 124 -2.30 5.71 3.53
CA GLY A 124 -2.24 7.00 2.82
C GLY A 124 -1.30 8.04 3.44
N GLY A 125 -0.65 7.73 4.56
CA GLY A 125 0.37 8.59 5.19
C GLY A 125 -0.15 9.99 5.51
N ALA A 126 0.61 11.02 5.15
CA ALA A 126 0.27 12.43 5.43
C ALA A 126 -1.11 12.85 4.88
N GLN A 127 -1.51 12.34 3.71
CA GLN A 127 -2.82 12.63 3.14
C GLN A 127 -3.94 12.08 4.02
N ALA A 128 -3.80 10.85 4.51
CA ALA A 128 -4.80 10.23 5.39
C ALA A 128 -4.93 10.97 6.72
N TYR A 129 -3.81 11.46 7.29
CA TYR A 129 -3.83 12.27 8.51
C TYR A 129 -4.56 13.59 8.31
N LEU A 130 -4.34 14.27 7.17
CA LEU A 130 -5.05 15.51 6.84
C LEU A 130 -6.55 15.27 6.60
N ALA A 131 -6.92 14.15 5.97
CA ALA A 131 -8.31 13.79 5.77
C ALA A 131 -9.03 13.51 7.10
N TYR A 132 -8.32 12.93 8.07
CA TYR A 132 -8.85 12.63 9.40
C TYR A 132 -9.03 13.89 10.27
N ALA A 133 -8.07 14.84 10.24
CA ALA A 133 -8.06 15.98 11.15
C ALA A 133 -8.83 17.22 10.65
N TYR A 134 -8.85 17.46 9.34
CA TYR A 134 -9.38 18.72 8.78
C TYR A 134 -10.66 18.49 7.99
N ASN A 135 -10.54 18.06 6.72
CA ASN A 135 -11.63 17.82 5.80
C ASN A 135 -11.11 17.20 4.48
N PRO A 136 -11.96 16.53 3.68
CA PRO A 136 -11.55 15.90 2.42
C PRO A 136 -10.92 16.85 1.40
N LEU A 137 -11.38 18.11 1.36
CA LEU A 137 -10.87 19.12 0.42
C LEU A 137 -9.40 19.49 0.71
N VAL A 138 -9.04 19.68 1.98
CA VAL A 138 -7.66 20.03 2.39
C VAL A 138 -6.71 18.89 2.07
N SER A 139 -7.14 17.67 2.34
CA SER A 139 -6.42 16.45 1.98
C SER A 139 -6.21 16.30 0.47
N TYR A 140 -7.23 16.62 -0.34
CA TYR A 140 -7.12 16.62 -1.80
C TYR A 140 -6.12 17.66 -2.29
N LEU A 141 -6.17 18.89 -1.78
CA LEU A 141 -5.21 19.94 -2.15
C LEU A 141 -3.77 19.56 -1.81
N TYR A 142 -3.56 18.91 -0.67
CA TYR A 142 -2.25 18.36 -0.32
C TYR A 142 -1.80 17.29 -1.32
N ALA A 143 -2.65 16.33 -1.67
CA ALA A 143 -2.32 15.31 -2.66
C ALA A 143 -2.04 15.92 -4.05
N TRP A 144 -2.84 16.90 -4.46
CA TRP A 144 -2.69 17.60 -5.73
C TRP A 144 -1.35 18.36 -5.79
N THR A 145 -1.04 19.17 -4.79
CA THR A 145 0.26 19.87 -4.70
C THR A 145 1.43 18.90 -4.62
N ALA A 146 1.29 17.79 -3.89
CA ALA A 146 2.32 16.76 -3.82
C ALA A 146 2.61 16.12 -5.18
N ILE A 147 1.58 15.82 -5.97
CA ILE A 147 1.74 15.18 -7.29
C ILE A 147 2.23 16.19 -8.32
N SER A 148 1.68 17.41 -8.33
CA SER A 148 1.98 18.43 -9.33
C SER A 148 3.28 19.19 -9.08
N THR A 149 3.75 19.31 -7.83
CA THR A 149 4.93 20.11 -7.48
C THR A 149 6.06 19.26 -6.92
N LEU A 150 5.80 18.40 -5.92
CA LEU A 150 6.88 17.69 -5.22
C LEU A 150 7.57 16.64 -6.10
N LYS A 151 6.80 15.79 -6.79
CA LYS A 151 7.36 14.77 -7.70
C LYS A 151 8.19 15.36 -8.85
N PRO A 152 7.67 16.30 -9.66
CA PRO A 152 8.46 16.89 -10.74
C PRO A 152 9.61 17.74 -10.22
N GLY A 153 9.43 18.46 -9.10
CA GLY A 153 10.50 19.26 -8.48
C GLY A 153 11.67 18.40 -8.02
N GLY A 154 11.40 17.26 -7.37
CA GLY A 154 12.45 16.32 -6.97
C GLY A 154 13.23 15.77 -8.17
N ASN A 155 12.52 15.34 -9.21
CA ASN A 155 13.15 14.86 -10.45
C ASN A 155 13.98 15.97 -11.14
N ALA A 156 13.49 17.21 -11.13
CA ALA A 156 14.19 18.35 -11.72
C ALA A 156 15.49 18.68 -10.97
N ILE A 157 15.48 18.65 -9.63
CA ILE A 157 16.69 18.87 -8.82
C ILE A 157 17.74 17.79 -9.10
N ILE A 158 17.32 16.52 -9.18
CA ILE A 158 18.22 15.42 -9.52
C ILE A 158 18.80 15.65 -10.93
N ALA A 159 17.98 16.05 -11.90
CA ALA A 159 18.44 16.41 -13.23
C ALA A 159 19.43 17.59 -13.24
N LEU A 160 19.26 18.61 -12.39
CA LEU A 160 20.20 19.72 -12.27
C LEU A 160 21.55 19.34 -11.64
N ILE A 161 21.56 18.32 -10.79
CA ILE A 161 22.79 17.86 -10.13
C ILE A 161 23.62 16.96 -11.07
N PHE A 162 22.96 16.18 -11.94
CA PHE A 162 23.61 15.19 -12.80
C PHE A 162 23.63 15.54 -14.30
N GLY A 163 22.89 16.56 -14.72
CA GLY A 163 22.73 16.98 -16.12
C GLY A 163 23.73 18.04 -16.56
#